data_AF-A0A1S6FNE0-F1
#
_entry.id   AF-A0A1S6FNE0-F1
#
_cell.length_a   1.000
_cell.length_b   1.000
_cell.length_c   1.000
_cell.angle_alpha   90.00
_cell.angle_beta   90.00
_cell.angle_gamma   90.00
#
_symmetry.space_group_name_H-M   'P 1'
#
loop_
_entity.id
_entity.type
_entity.pdbx_description
1 polymer ?
#
loop_
_entity_poly.entity_id
_entity_poly.type
_entity_poly.pdbx_seq_one_letter_code
_entity_poly.pdbx_strand_id
1 'polypeptide(L)'
;MRRSSVFASVSVGALLLAGCVAPSQPEPRPAPPAPIPVAPPPSTRPPPPPASADWRDWPLTSGTWRYTPSRSGISSATFGSAGPDFLFRIRCDAPQRRISLERAGALGGRNMTIRTTSTARTLPTTGPQEAALPATDTLLDAIGYSRGRFIVESAGTPPLVIPAWSEVQRVVEDCRG
;
A
#
# COMPACT_ATOMS: atom_id res chain seq x y z
N MET A 1 59.20 23.22 95.74
CA MET A 1 57.88 22.65 96.08
C MET A 1 56.79 23.59 95.57
N ARG A 2 55.92 23.06 94.69
CA ARG A 2 54.48 23.37 94.49
C ARG A 2 53.98 24.83 94.26
N ARG A 3 53.09 24.89 93.25
CA ARG A 3 51.93 25.80 93.02
C ARG A 3 52.27 27.12 92.31
N SER A 4 52.03 27.24 91.00
CA SER A 4 50.71 27.41 90.32
C SER A 4 49.93 28.61 90.83
N SER A 5 49.80 29.64 89.99
CA SER A 5 48.63 30.54 89.95
C SER A 5 48.54 31.21 88.58
N VAL A 6 47.46 30.88 87.89
CA VAL A 6 46.98 31.47 86.64
C VAL A 6 46.38 32.84 86.97
N PHE A 7 46.74 33.89 86.20
CA PHE A 7 46.00 35.14 86.19
C PHE A 7 45.51 35.46 84.78
N ALA A 8 44.19 35.65 84.72
CA ALA A 8 43.39 35.93 83.55
C ALA A 8 43.82 37.23 82.86
N SER A 9 44.02 37.16 81.54
CA SER A 9 44.20 38.34 80.68
C SER A 9 42.90 38.67 80.00
N VAL A 10 42.39 39.85 80.33
CA VAL A 10 41.28 40.55 79.67
C VAL A 10 41.84 41.18 78.39
N SER A 11 41.28 40.83 77.23
CA SER A 11 41.57 41.51 75.96
C SER A 11 40.26 41.84 75.25
N VAL A 12 39.93 43.13 75.31
CA VAL A 12 38.83 43.80 74.63
C VAL A 12 39.07 43.74 73.12
N GLY A 13 38.24 42.97 72.40
CA GLY A 13 38.28 42.85 70.94
C GLY A 13 37.45 43.94 70.28
N ALA A 14 38.10 44.80 69.52
CA ALA A 14 37.50 45.86 68.71
C ALA A 14 36.57 45.28 67.63
N LEU A 15 35.30 45.69 67.64
CA LEU A 15 34.35 45.46 66.56
C LEU A 15 34.74 46.30 65.33
N LEU A 16 35.14 45.65 64.24
CA LEU A 16 35.21 46.25 62.90
C LEU A 16 34.01 45.75 62.08
N LEU A 17 32.94 46.55 62.04
CA LEU A 17 31.81 46.37 61.12
C LEU A 17 32.20 46.89 59.73
N ALA A 18 32.75 46.01 58.89
CA ALA A 18 32.89 46.25 57.46
C ALA A 18 31.61 45.77 56.74
N GLY A 19 30.66 46.68 56.53
CA GLY A 19 29.45 46.42 55.75
C GLY A 19 29.74 46.47 54.26
N CYS A 20 29.90 45.31 53.61
CA CYS A 20 29.80 45.21 52.15
C CYS A 20 28.33 45.04 51.77
N VAL A 21 27.65 46.15 51.47
CA VAL A 21 26.33 46.13 50.82
C VAL A 21 26.57 46.01 49.31
N ALA A 22 26.18 44.87 48.73
CA ALA A 22 26.14 44.72 47.28
C ALA A 22 25.02 45.60 46.69
N PRO A 23 25.22 46.26 45.54
CA PRO A 23 24.14 46.98 44.87
C PRO A 23 23.04 45.99 44.44
N SER A 24 21.78 46.30 44.76
CA SER A 24 20.62 45.55 44.29
C SER A 24 20.50 45.71 42.77
N GLN A 25 20.65 44.60 42.04
CA GLN A 25 20.43 44.57 40.60
C GLN A 25 18.92 44.58 40.32
N PRO A 26 18.40 45.48 39.46
CA PRO A 26 16.99 45.48 39.08
C PRO A 26 16.62 44.16 38.39
N GLU A 27 15.42 43.68 38.67
CA GLU A 27 14.89 42.42 38.14
C GLU A 27 14.82 42.46 36.59
N PRO A 28 15.30 41.42 35.88
CA PRO A 28 15.25 41.38 34.43
C PRO A 28 13.80 41.48 33.94
N ARG A 29 13.53 42.49 33.10
CA ARG A 29 12.21 42.64 32.45
C ARG A 29 11.88 41.37 31.65
N PRO A 30 10.65 40.82 31.75
CA PRO A 30 10.24 39.69 30.93
C PRO A 30 10.43 39.98 29.44
N ALA A 31 11.08 39.06 28.73
CA ALA A 31 11.24 39.18 27.28
C ALA A 31 9.85 39.14 26.59
N PRO A 32 9.63 39.94 25.53
CA PRO A 32 8.40 39.87 24.75
C PRO A 32 8.20 38.45 24.18
N PRO A 33 6.96 37.94 24.12
CA PRO A 33 6.69 36.63 23.53
C PRO A 33 7.11 36.61 22.05
N ALA A 34 7.85 35.56 21.67
CA ALA A 34 8.29 35.36 20.29
C ALA A 34 7.06 35.13 19.38
N PRO A 35 7.04 35.72 18.16
CA PRO A 35 5.97 35.47 17.21
C PRO A 35 5.97 34.00 16.77
N ILE A 36 4.80 33.36 16.86
CA ILE A 36 4.59 31.95 16.51
C ILE A 36 4.64 31.84 14.97
N PRO A 37 5.48 30.95 14.39
CA PRO A 37 5.50 30.71 12.95
C PRO A 37 4.14 30.18 12.48
N VAL A 38 3.48 30.91 11.57
CA VAL A 38 2.24 30.46 10.93
C VAL A 38 2.59 29.38 9.91
N ALA A 39 2.01 28.19 10.06
CA ALA A 39 2.19 27.11 9.10
C ALA A 39 1.61 27.51 7.73
N PRO A 40 2.32 27.24 6.61
CA PRO A 40 1.80 27.52 5.28
C PRO A 40 0.51 26.71 5.03
N PRO A 41 -0.46 27.26 4.28
CA PRO A 41 -1.70 26.56 4.00
C PRO A 41 -1.43 25.24 3.26
N PRO A 42 -2.23 24.19 3.51
CA PRO A 42 -2.09 22.92 2.82
C PRO A 42 -2.26 23.14 1.31
N SER A 43 -1.27 22.72 0.52
CA SER A 43 -1.36 22.76 -0.93
C SER A 43 -2.42 21.77 -1.41
N THR A 44 -3.42 22.26 -2.13
CA THR A 44 -4.43 21.42 -2.77
C THR A 44 -3.80 20.64 -3.91
N ARG A 45 -3.88 19.30 -3.89
CA ARG A 45 -3.42 18.45 -4.99
C ARG A 45 -4.21 18.81 -6.27
N PRO A 46 -3.56 18.93 -7.43
CA PRO A 46 -4.26 19.14 -8.70
C PRO A 46 -5.31 18.05 -8.96
N PRO A 47 -6.43 18.38 -9.63
CA PRO A 47 -7.41 17.38 -10.03
C PRO A 47 -6.75 16.32 -10.92
N PRO A 48 -7.18 15.04 -10.81
CA PRO A 48 -6.64 13.98 -11.67
C PRO A 48 -6.92 14.30 -13.15
N PRO A 49 -6.02 13.91 -14.07
CA PRO A 49 -6.25 14.08 -15.49
C PRO A 49 -7.52 13.35 -15.93
N PRO A 50 -8.20 13.82 -17.00
CA PRO A 50 -9.36 13.13 -17.55
C PRO A 50 -8.99 11.70 -17.96
N ALA A 51 -9.92 10.76 -17.78
CA ALA A 51 -9.71 9.38 -18.19
C ALA A 51 -9.47 9.30 -19.71
N SER A 52 -8.39 8.62 -20.13
CA SER A 52 -8.09 8.44 -21.55
C SER A 52 -9.22 7.67 -22.25
N ALA A 53 -9.49 8.03 -23.51
CA ALA A 53 -10.38 7.26 -24.37
C ALA A 53 -9.75 5.92 -24.82
N ASP A 54 -8.41 5.83 -24.86
CA ASP A 54 -7.72 4.57 -25.11
C ASP A 54 -7.46 3.85 -23.79
N TRP A 55 -8.02 2.64 -23.66
CA TRP A 55 -7.84 1.77 -22.50
C TRP A 55 -6.37 1.42 -22.23
N ARG A 56 -5.51 1.50 -23.26
CA ARG A 56 -4.07 1.22 -23.12
C ARG A 56 -3.35 2.22 -22.23
N ASP A 57 -3.87 3.43 -22.13
CA ASP A 57 -3.32 4.49 -21.27
C ASP A 57 -3.87 4.43 -19.85
N TRP A 58 -4.84 3.56 -19.58
CA TRP A 58 -5.40 3.45 -18.24
C TRP A 58 -4.34 2.94 -17.26
N PRO A 59 -4.32 3.50 -16.04
CA PRO A 59 -3.43 3.02 -15.00
C PRO A 59 -3.77 1.56 -14.67
N LEU A 60 -2.74 0.76 -14.36
CA LEU A 60 -2.95 -0.60 -13.89
C LEU A 60 -3.76 -0.58 -12.59
N THR A 61 -4.67 -1.53 -12.46
CA THR A 61 -5.34 -1.77 -11.19
C THR A 61 -4.30 -2.18 -10.15
N SER A 62 -4.40 -1.64 -8.93
CA SER A 62 -3.51 -2.00 -7.84
C SER A 62 -3.63 -3.49 -7.51
N GLY A 63 -2.52 -4.20 -7.56
CA GLY A 63 -2.46 -5.62 -7.27
C GLY A 63 -1.16 -6.25 -7.77
N THR A 64 -0.91 -7.47 -7.35
CA THR A 64 0.18 -8.29 -7.84
C THR A 64 -0.31 -9.68 -8.18
N TRP A 65 0.41 -10.36 -9.09
CA TRP A 65 0.17 -11.76 -9.37
C TRP A 65 0.79 -12.65 -8.28
N ARG A 66 0.06 -13.71 -7.95
CA ARG A 66 0.55 -14.82 -7.14
C ARG A 66 0.19 -16.11 -7.84
N TYR A 67 1.21 -16.84 -8.27
CA TYR A 67 1.06 -18.19 -8.80
C TYR A 67 1.13 -19.20 -7.64
N THR A 68 0.19 -20.15 -7.64
CA THR A 68 0.13 -21.27 -6.72
C THR A 68 0.22 -22.57 -7.53
N PRO A 69 1.34 -23.31 -7.43
CA PRO A 69 1.53 -24.56 -8.14
C PRO A 69 0.62 -25.65 -7.59
N SER A 70 0.35 -26.66 -8.43
CA SER A 70 -0.44 -27.81 -8.00
C SER A 70 0.40 -28.95 -7.44
N ARG A 71 -0.21 -29.73 -6.54
CA ARG A 71 0.20 -31.13 -6.23
C ARG A 71 -0.74 -32.19 -6.83
N SER A 72 -1.86 -31.78 -7.43
CA SER A 72 -2.97 -32.67 -7.85
C SER A 72 -3.56 -32.33 -9.23
N GLY A 73 -2.90 -31.48 -10.03
CA GLY A 73 -3.37 -31.05 -11.36
C GLY A 73 -4.20 -29.77 -11.40
N ILE A 74 -4.40 -29.09 -10.26
CA ILE A 74 -5.07 -27.78 -10.17
C ILE A 74 -4.03 -26.70 -9.82
N SER A 75 -3.58 -25.91 -10.79
CA SER A 75 -2.74 -24.73 -10.56
C SER A 75 -3.58 -23.44 -10.68
N SER A 76 -3.11 -22.34 -10.11
CA SER A 76 -3.82 -21.07 -10.21
C SER A 76 -2.90 -19.86 -10.17
N ALA A 77 -3.31 -18.79 -10.84
CA ALA A 77 -2.72 -17.47 -10.76
C ALA A 77 -3.80 -16.51 -10.27
N THR A 78 -3.52 -15.81 -9.18
CA THR A 78 -4.47 -14.90 -8.54
C THR A 78 -3.87 -13.49 -8.58
N PHE A 79 -4.67 -12.52 -9.03
CA PHE A 79 -4.33 -11.10 -9.07
C PHE A 79 -5.12 -10.34 -8.01
N GLY A 80 -4.44 -9.57 -7.18
CA GLY A 80 -5.09 -8.74 -6.15
C GLY A 80 -4.11 -8.19 -5.10
N SER A 81 -4.68 -7.67 -4.02
CA SER A 81 -3.95 -7.23 -2.83
C SER A 81 -3.38 -8.43 -2.06
N ALA A 82 -2.36 -8.22 -1.23
CA ALA A 82 -1.84 -9.30 -0.38
C ALA A 82 -2.91 -9.74 0.65
N GLY A 83 -3.40 -10.98 0.56
CA GLY A 83 -4.42 -11.51 1.46
C GLY A 83 -5.32 -12.57 0.81
N PRO A 84 -6.43 -12.97 1.46
CA PRO A 84 -7.44 -13.85 0.87
C PRO A 84 -8.25 -13.17 -0.25
N ASP A 85 -8.22 -11.84 -0.29
CA ASP A 85 -8.96 -11.04 -1.26
C ASP A 85 -8.25 -11.04 -2.62
N PHE A 86 -8.97 -11.48 -3.65
CA PHE A 86 -8.52 -11.42 -5.02
C PHE A 86 -9.45 -10.53 -5.85
N LEU A 87 -8.93 -9.98 -6.94
CA LEU A 87 -9.70 -9.23 -7.92
C LEU A 87 -10.01 -10.09 -9.13
N PHE A 88 -9.03 -10.88 -9.57
CA PHE A 88 -9.16 -11.80 -10.70
C PHE A 88 -8.36 -13.08 -10.44
N ARG A 89 -8.86 -14.23 -10.89
CA ARG A 89 -8.15 -15.50 -10.80
C ARG A 89 -8.29 -16.29 -12.09
N ILE A 90 -7.18 -16.92 -12.47
CA ILE A 90 -7.11 -17.93 -13.52
C ILE A 90 -6.77 -19.24 -12.83
N ARG A 91 -7.61 -20.26 -13.00
CA ARG A 91 -7.39 -21.58 -12.39
C ARG A 91 -7.48 -22.65 -13.46
N CYS A 92 -6.50 -23.54 -13.46
CA CYS A 92 -6.53 -24.75 -14.25
C CYS A 92 -7.21 -25.88 -13.46
N ASP A 93 -8.05 -26.65 -14.15
CA ASP A 93 -8.46 -28.00 -13.79
C ASP A 93 -7.88 -28.96 -14.83
N ALA A 94 -6.68 -29.51 -14.57
CA ALA A 94 -5.98 -30.35 -15.53
C ALA A 94 -6.73 -31.65 -15.86
N PRO A 95 -7.37 -32.36 -14.90
CA PRO A 95 -8.21 -33.51 -15.23
C PRO A 95 -9.30 -33.21 -16.26
N GLN A 96 -9.89 -32.00 -16.23
CA GLN A 96 -10.90 -31.58 -17.18
C GLN A 96 -10.36 -30.77 -18.37
N ARG A 97 -9.05 -30.48 -18.40
CA ARG A 97 -8.39 -29.54 -19.34
C ARG A 97 -9.18 -28.24 -19.52
N ARG A 98 -9.61 -27.67 -18.39
CA ARG A 98 -10.47 -26.50 -18.35
C ARG A 98 -9.82 -25.40 -17.53
N ILE A 99 -9.94 -24.17 -18.02
CA ILE A 99 -9.52 -22.97 -17.30
C ILE A 99 -10.75 -22.19 -16.86
N SER A 100 -10.84 -21.89 -15.57
CA SER A 100 -11.82 -20.93 -15.03
C SER A 100 -11.18 -19.55 -14.88
N LEU A 101 -11.94 -18.54 -15.27
CA LEU A 101 -11.62 -17.12 -15.15
C LEU A 101 -12.64 -16.52 -14.17
N GLU A 102 -12.18 -16.13 -12.99
CA GLU A 102 -13.04 -15.69 -11.88
C GLU A 102 -12.82 -14.20 -11.62
N ARG A 103 -13.88 -13.39 -11.70
CA ARG A 103 -13.87 -11.95 -11.39
C ARG A 103 -14.58 -11.70 -10.06
N ALA A 104 -13.83 -11.30 -9.03
CA ALA A 104 -14.40 -11.02 -7.72
C ALA A 104 -15.31 -9.77 -7.74
N GLY A 105 -16.34 -9.78 -6.89
CA GLY A 105 -17.23 -8.65 -6.69
C GLY A 105 -18.25 -8.42 -7.81
N ALA A 106 -18.29 -9.25 -8.87
CA ALA A 106 -19.35 -9.17 -9.85
C ALA A 106 -20.69 -9.60 -9.19
N LEU A 107 -21.68 -8.71 -9.24
CA LEU A 107 -22.96 -8.84 -8.54
C LEU A 107 -24.14 -9.10 -9.48
N GLY A 108 -23.91 -9.02 -10.79
CA GLY A 108 -24.95 -9.20 -11.80
C GLY A 108 -24.38 -9.44 -13.18
N GLY A 109 -25.26 -9.73 -14.14
CA GLY A 109 -24.87 -10.11 -15.49
C GLY A 109 -24.49 -11.60 -15.61
N ARG A 110 -24.49 -12.09 -16.85
CA ARG A 110 -24.12 -13.47 -17.20
C ARG A 110 -22.96 -13.51 -18.18
N ASN A 111 -22.23 -12.41 -18.27
CA ASN A 111 -21.20 -12.16 -19.27
C ASN A 111 -19.97 -11.52 -18.63
N MET A 112 -18.78 -11.94 -19.05
CA MET A 112 -17.49 -11.34 -18.72
C MET A 112 -16.77 -10.97 -20.01
N THR A 113 -16.41 -9.70 -20.20
CA THR A 113 -15.65 -9.28 -21.38
C THR A 113 -14.17 -9.22 -21.06
N ILE A 114 -13.36 -9.83 -21.92
CA ILE A 114 -11.90 -9.78 -21.88
C ILE A 114 -11.42 -9.05 -23.12
N ARG A 115 -10.66 -7.97 -22.91
CA ARG A 115 -10.04 -7.19 -23.98
C ARG A 115 -8.54 -7.25 -23.86
N THR A 116 -7.90 -7.71 -24.92
CA THR A 116 -6.44 -7.80 -25.05
C THR A 116 -5.98 -6.85 -26.16
N THR A 117 -4.69 -6.86 -26.46
CA THR A 117 -4.14 -6.08 -27.57
C THR A 117 -4.68 -6.52 -28.94
N SER A 118 -4.97 -7.82 -29.11
CA SER A 118 -5.34 -8.41 -30.39
C SER A 118 -6.82 -8.74 -30.53
N THR A 119 -7.56 -8.89 -29.43
CA THR A 119 -8.98 -9.27 -29.49
C THR A 119 -9.77 -8.72 -28.31
N ALA A 120 -11.09 -8.63 -28.48
CA ALA A 120 -12.03 -8.40 -27.39
C ALA A 120 -13.15 -9.43 -27.50
N ARG A 121 -13.35 -10.25 -26.47
CA ARG A 121 -14.34 -11.32 -26.47
C ARG A 121 -15.17 -11.31 -25.20
N THR A 122 -16.48 -11.40 -25.37
CA THR A 122 -17.44 -11.57 -24.27
C THR A 122 -17.71 -13.04 -24.07
N LEU A 123 -17.48 -13.53 -22.86
CA LEU A 123 -17.64 -14.90 -22.43
C LEU A 123 -18.92 -15.05 -21.61
N PRO A 124 -19.70 -16.13 -21.79
CA PRO A 124 -20.77 -16.44 -20.85
C PRO A 124 -20.19 -16.86 -19.50
N THR A 125 -20.85 -16.47 -18.41
CA THR A 125 -20.47 -16.83 -17.04
C THR A 125 -21.47 -17.79 -16.41
N THR A 126 -20.93 -18.73 -15.62
CA THR A 126 -21.68 -19.52 -14.66
C THR A 126 -21.80 -18.70 -13.38
N GLY A 127 -23.03 -18.30 -13.03
CA GLY A 127 -23.23 -17.25 -12.03
C GLY A 127 -22.66 -15.90 -12.51
N PRO A 128 -22.47 -14.92 -11.62
CA PRO A 128 -22.04 -13.58 -12.01
C PRO A 128 -20.52 -13.44 -12.25
N GLN A 129 -19.72 -14.45 -11.88
CA GLN A 129 -18.27 -14.24 -11.64
C GLN A 129 -17.34 -15.15 -12.43
N GLU A 130 -17.80 -16.32 -12.90
CA GLU A 130 -16.90 -17.34 -13.45
C GLU A 130 -17.20 -17.63 -14.92
N ALA A 131 -16.21 -17.44 -15.79
CA ALA A 131 -16.24 -17.92 -17.17
C ALA A 131 -15.32 -19.14 -17.31
N ALA A 132 -15.71 -20.13 -18.11
CA ALA A 132 -14.91 -21.34 -18.32
C ALA A 132 -14.54 -21.50 -19.80
N LEU A 133 -13.28 -21.87 -20.06
CA LEU A 133 -12.72 -22.10 -21.38
C LEU A 133 -12.00 -23.45 -21.44
N PRO A 134 -11.96 -24.13 -22.61
CA PRO A 134 -11.01 -25.22 -22.79
C PRO A 134 -9.58 -24.69 -22.74
N ALA A 135 -8.63 -25.50 -22.25
CA ALA A 135 -7.21 -25.12 -22.16
C ALA A 135 -6.57 -24.76 -23.52
N THR A 136 -7.19 -25.19 -24.62
CA THR A 136 -6.77 -24.91 -26.01
C THR A 136 -7.35 -23.61 -26.59
N ASP A 137 -8.14 -22.87 -25.82
CA ASP A 137 -8.78 -21.65 -26.32
C ASP A 137 -7.74 -20.55 -26.62
N THR A 138 -7.81 -20.00 -27.84
CA THR A 138 -6.87 -18.98 -28.33
C THR A 138 -6.95 -17.64 -27.57
N LEU A 139 -8.03 -17.37 -26.83
CA LEU A 139 -8.10 -16.20 -25.97
C LEU A 139 -7.06 -16.27 -24.85
N LEU A 140 -6.71 -17.46 -24.37
CA LEU A 140 -5.70 -17.64 -23.33
C LEU A 140 -4.32 -17.16 -23.81
N ASP A 141 -3.97 -17.49 -25.05
CA ASP A 141 -2.74 -16.99 -25.68
C ASP A 141 -2.83 -15.48 -25.92
N ALA A 142 -3.99 -14.97 -26.35
CA ALA A 142 -4.20 -13.54 -26.57
C ALA A 142 -4.07 -12.72 -25.27
N ILE A 143 -4.42 -13.30 -24.11
CA ILE A 143 -4.20 -12.67 -22.79
C ILE A 143 -2.69 -12.64 -22.49
N GLY A 144 -2.02 -13.78 -22.60
CA GLY A 144 -0.58 -13.91 -22.29
C GLY A 144 0.31 -13.03 -23.17
N TYR A 145 -0.05 -12.84 -24.45
CA TYR A 145 0.70 -12.02 -25.39
C TYR A 145 0.22 -10.56 -25.49
N SER A 146 -0.67 -10.12 -24.61
CA SER A 146 -1.10 -8.72 -24.62
C SER A 146 0.06 -7.79 -24.25
N ARG A 147 0.16 -6.63 -24.92
CA ARG A 147 1.23 -5.64 -24.68
C ARG A 147 1.04 -4.94 -23.34
N GLY A 148 1.65 -5.51 -22.31
CA GLY A 148 1.71 -4.96 -20.96
C GLY A 148 0.45 -5.18 -20.12
N ARG A 149 -0.76 -5.05 -20.69
CA ARG A 149 -2.02 -5.20 -19.93
C ARG A 149 -3.18 -5.75 -20.75
N PHE A 150 -4.21 -6.22 -20.06
CA PHE A 150 -5.51 -6.59 -20.62
C PHE A 150 -6.62 -6.12 -19.68
N ILE A 151 -7.84 -6.01 -20.21
CA ILE A 151 -9.01 -5.53 -19.46
C ILE A 151 -9.96 -6.68 -19.18
N VAL A 152 -10.52 -6.70 -17.97
CA VAL A 152 -11.63 -7.58 -17.58
C VAL A 152 -12.81 -6.74 -17.13
N GLU A 153 -13.96 -6.94 -17.76
CA GLU A 153 -15.20 -6.21 -17.49
C GLU A 153 -16.31 -7.19 -17.09
N SER A 154 -17.07 -6.85 -16.06
CA SER A 154 -18.22 -7.61 -15.59
C SER A 154 -19.24 -6.67 -14.98
N ALA A 155 -20.52 -6.99 -15.13
CA ALA A 155 -21.59 -6.08 -14.69
C ALA A 155 -21.57 -5.89 -13.16
N GLY A 156 -21.80 -4.64 -12.75
CA GLY A 156 -21.78 -4.25 -11.33
C GLY A 156 -20.38 -4.04 -10.74
N THR A 157 -19.30 -4.09 -11.56
CA THR A 157 -17.94 -3.80 -11.10
C THR A 157 -17.21 -2.81 -12.02
N PRO A 158 -16.27 -2.01 -11.48
CA PRO A 158 -15.32 -1.29 -12.32
C PRO A 158 -14.46 -2.25 -13.16
N PRO A 159 -14.04 -1.84 -14.38
CA PRO A 159 -13.14 -2.63 -15.21
C PRO A 159 -11.79 -2.83 -14.49
N LEU A 160 -11.23 -4.02 -14.62
CA LEU A 160 -9.85 -4.28 -14.19
C LEU A 160 -8.90 -4.02 -15.33
N VAL A 161 -7.80 -3.33 -15.04
CA VAL A 161 -6.64 -3.17 -15.93
C VAL A 161 -5.52 -4.03 -15.36
N ILE A 162 -5.36 -5.24 -15.88
CA ILE A 162 -4.50 -6.28 -15.29
C ILE A 162 -3.22 -6.38 -16.11
N PRO A 163 -2.03 -6.42 -15.47
CA PRO A 163 -0.80 -6.68 -16.20
C PRO A 163 -0.75 -8.10 -16.78
N ALA A 164 -0.30 -8.23 -18.02
CA ALA A 164 -0.13 -9.53 -18.70
C ALA A 164 1.23 -10.17 -18.35
N TRP A 165 1.41 -10.61 -17.10
CA TRP A 165 2.64 -11.23 -16.63
C TRP A 165 2.66 -12.76 -16.84
N SER A 166 3.83 -13.37 -16.62
CA SER A 166 4.11 -14.77 -16.95
C SER A 166 3.30 -15.78 -16.13
N GLU A 167 2.76 -15.40 -14.98
CA GLU A 167 1.92 -16.26 -14.15
C GLU A 167 0.68 -16.76 -14.90
N VAL A 168 0.15 -15.95 -15.82
CA VAL A 168 -0.98 -16.34 -16.68
C VAL A 168 -0.58 -17.50 -17.59
N GLN A 169 0.53 -17.34 -18.33
CA GLN A 169 0.98 -18.36 -19.28
C GLN A 169 1.37 -19.64 -18.56
N ARG A 170 1.97 -19.54 -17.38
CA ARG A 170 2.34 -20.70 -16.56
C ARG A 170 1.13 -21.56 -16.19
N VAL A 171 0.00 -20.96 -15.80
CA VAL A 171 -1.24 -21.73 -15.52
C VAL A 171 -1.80 -22.37 -16.79
N VAL A 172 -1.72 -21.67 -17.93
CA VAL A 172 -2.19 -22.19 -19.22
C VAL A 172 -1.35 -23.39 -19.66
N GLU A 173 -0.03 -23.31 -19.51
CA GLU A 173 0.92 -24.39 -19.79
C GLU A 173 0.65 -25.61 -18.92
N ASP A 174 0.52 -25.43 -17.60
CA ASP A 174 0.17 -26.52 -16.66
C ASP A 174 -1.13 -27.24 -17.08
N CYS A 175 -2.08 -26.50 -17.67
CA CYS A 175 -3.38 -27.05 -18.08
C CYS A 175 -3.37 -27.79 -19.42
N ARG A 176 -2.41 -27.46 -20.28
CA ARG A 176 -2.23 -28.11 -21.57
C ARG A 176 -1.52 -29.46 -21.41
N GLY A 177 -0.61 -29.55 -20.43
CA GLY A 177 0.14 -30.76 -20.10
C GLY A 177 1.45 -30.86 -20.86
#